data_AF-B7PZM9-F1
#
_entry.id   AF-B7PZM9-F1
#
_cell.length_a   1.000
_cell.length_b   1.000
_cell.length_c   1.000
_cell.angle_alpha   90.00
_cell.angle_beta   90.00
_cell.angle_gamma   90.00
#
_symmetry.space_group_name_H-M   'P 1'
#
loop_
_entity.id
_entity.type
_entity.pdbx_description
1 polymer ?
#
loop_
_entity_poly.entity_id
_entity_poly.type
_entity_poly.pdbx_seq_one_letter_code
_entity_poly.pdbx_strand_id
1 'polypeptide(L)'
;TLGASGGMAVVCGYDVVRQTSSARKSIGFCQQKDVFFSDLTVWEHLVYFGRLKGLREGQVSDQAAEMLQAVELEEKGDNLPHELSGGMKRRLSIALAIVSNPKVLTE
;
A
#
# COMPACT_ATOMS: atom_id res chain seq x y z
N THR A 1 21.53 2.98 19.69
CA THR A 1 21.28 1.83 18.79
C THR A 1 20.40 0.84 19.53
N LEU A 2 19.08 0.86 19.32
CA LEU A 2 18.16 -0.05 20.00
C LEU A 2 18.21 -1.41 19.28
N GLY A 3 18.91 -2.37 19.88
CA GLY A 3 18.93 -3.76 19.44
C GLY A 3 17.61 -4.43 19.78
N ALA A 4 17.10 -5.25 18.85
CA ALA A 4 15.88 -6.01 19.05
C ALA A 4 16.04 -6.96 20.26
N SER A 5 15.18 -6.79 21.27
CA SER A 5 15.02 -7.72 22.38
C SER A 5 14.55 -9.07 21.81
N GLY A 6 15.28 -10.15 22.11
CA GLY A 6 15.12 -11.46 21.48
C GLY A 6 13.66 -11.92 21.36
N GLY A 7 13.24 -12.13 20.12
CA GLY A 7 11.94 -12.69 19.75
C GLY A 7 11.92 -12.95 18.24
N MET A 8 11.38 -14.10 17.82
CA MET A 8 11.17 -14.42 16.41
C MET A 8 9.87 -13.75 15.97
N ALA A 9 9.97 -12.79 15.06
CA ALA A 9 8.82 -12.21 14.41
C ALA A 9 8.71 -12.80 12.99
N VAL A 10 7.53 -13.29 12.63
CA VAL A 10 7.25 -13.91 11.34
C VAL A 10 6.18 -13.10 10.64
N VAL A 11 6.45 -12.66 9.41
CA VAL A 11 5.48 -11.98 8.55
C VAL A 11 5.26 -12.80 7.29
N CYS A 12 4.03 -13.23 7.04
CA CYS A 12 3.65 -14.05 5.88
C CYS A 12 4.53 -15.31 5.69
N GLY A 13 4.98 -15.91 6.80
CA GLY A 13 5.85 -17.10 6.78
C GLY A 13 7.35 -16.79 6.73
N TYR A 14 7.76 -15.53 6.66
CA TYR A 14 9.16 -15.11 6.63
C TYR A 14 9.62 -14.52 7.97
N ASP A 15 10.76 -14.97 8.46
CA ASP A 15 11.43 -14.38 9.63
C ASP A 15 11.93 -12.97 9.26
N VAL A 16 11.44 -11.93 9.94
CA VAL A 16 11.79 -10.53 9.61
C VAL A 16 13.26 -10.20 9.85
N VAL A 17 13.96 -10.93 10.71
CA VAL A 17 15.37 -10.72 11.03
C VAL A 17 16.26 -11.45 10.03
N ARG A 18 15.91 -12.69 9.66
CA ARG A 18 16.72 -13.54 8.78
C ARG A 18 16.40 -13.36 7.30
N GLN A 19 15.17 -12.99 6.96
CA GLN A 19 14.66 -12.91 5.60
C GLN A 19 14.09 -11.51 5.32
N THR A 20 14.83 -10.48 5.73
CA THR A 20 14.36 -9.08 5.74
C THR A 20 13.97 -8.55 4.35
N SER A 21 14.52 -9.05 3.25
CA SER A 21 14.11 -8.61 1.91
C SER A 21 12.78 -9.24 1.47
N SER A 22 12.61 -10.54 1.67
CA SER A 22 11.36 -11.28 1.39
C SER A 22 10.23 -10.84 2.32
N ALA A 23 10.53 -10.67 3.61
CA ALA A 23 9.58 -10.13 4.58
C ALA A 23 9.16 -8.70 4.22
N ARG A 24 10.09 -7.82 3.79
CA ARG A 24 9.76 -6.47 3.32
C ARG A 24 8.91 -6.46 2.05
N LYS A 25 9.09 -7.43 1.15
CA LYS A 25 8.22 -7.61 -0.02
C LYS A 25 6.84 -8.12 0.40
N SER A 26 6.71 -8.99 1.40
CA SER A 26 5.41 -9.51 1.86
C SER A 26 4.67 -8.59 2.84
N ILE A 27 5.34 -7.61 3.43
CA ILE A 27 4.72 -6.59 4.28
C ILE A 27 3.96 -5.63 3.36
N GLY A 28 2.68 -5.94 3.14
CA GLY A 28 1.69 -4.94 2.76
C GLY A 28 1.72 -3.82 3.80
N PHE A 29 2.06 -2.62 3.36
CA PHE A 29 2.33 -1.46 4.20
C PHE A 29 1.09 -1.12 5.05
N CYS A 30 1.08 -1.52 6.33
CA CYS A 30 0.02 -1.17 7.28
C CYS A 30 0.67 -0.64 8.56
N GLN A 31 0.91 0.68 8.64
CA GLN A 31 1.31 1.32 9.90
C GLN A 31 0.08 1.86 10.63
N GLN A 32 0.12 1.80 11.96
CA GLN A 32 -0.97 2.20 12.87
C GLN A 32 -1.26 3.72 12.94
N LYS A 33 -0.62 4.54 12.11
CA LYS A 33 -0.86 5.99 11.98
C LYS A 33 -0.88 6.34 10.50
N ASP A 34 -2.00 6.92 10.03
CA ASP A 34 -2.30 7.32 8.64
C ASP A 34 -1.06 7.40 7.74
N VAL A 35 -0.81 6.32 6.99
CA VAL A 35 0.29 6.20 6.03
C VAL A 35 -0.12 6.83 4.72
N PHE A 36 -0.39 8.11 4.76
CA PHE A 36 -0.61 8.83 3.54
C PHE A 36 0.49 9.88 3.42
N PHE A 37 1.09 9.94 2.25
CA PHE A 37 1.94 11.05 1.89
C PHE A 37 1.07 12.31 1.89
N SER A 38 1.48 13.34 2.61
CA SER A 38 0.69 14.57 2.74
C SER A 38 0.49 15.29 1.40
N ASP A 39 1.41 15.03 0.47
CA ASP A 39 1.57 15.78 -0.78
C ASP A 39 1.16 14.98 -2.00
N LEU A 40 0.61 13.76 -1.81
CA LEU A 40 0.05 12.95 -2.89
C LEU A 40 -1.47 12.89 -2.76
N THR A 41 -2.14 13.09 -3.87
CA THR A 41 -3.58 12.86 -4.00
C THR A 41 -3.93 11.39 -3.86
N VAL A 42 -5.21 11.10 -3.67
CA VAL A 42 -5.76 9.74 -3.65
C VAL A 42 -5.39 8.95 -4.90
N TRP A 43 -5.51 9.56 -6.08
CA TRP A 43 -5.11 8.97 -7.36
C TRP A 43 -3.60 8.68 -7.40
N GLU A 44 -2.78 9.66 -7.03
CA GLU A 44 -1.32 9.52 -7.05
C GLU A 44 -0.84 8.44 -6.08
N HIS A 45 -1.51 8.24 -4.96
CA HIS A 45 -1.23 7.11 -4.07
C HIS A 45 -1.41 5.77 -4.78
N LEU A 46 -2.55 5.56 -5.45
CA LEU A 46 -2.81 4.30 -6.17
C LEU A 46 -1.82 4.09 -7.31
N VAL A 47 -1.53 5.14 -8.08
CA VAL A 47 -0.53 5.08 -9.15
C VAL A 47 0.86 4.77 -8.61
N TYR A 48 1.25 5.42 -7.52
CA TYR A 48 2.55 5.21 -6.88
C TYR A 48 2.73 3.76 -6.42
N PHE A 49 1.77 3.21 -5.68
CA PHE A 49 1.84 1.83 -5.21
C PHE A 49 1.72 0.81 -6.35
N GLY A 50 0.97 1.11 -7.41
CA GLY A 50 0.89 0.25 -8.59
C GLY A 50 2.20 0.25 -9.40
N ARG A 51 2.91 1.38 -9.49
CA ARG A 51 4.26 1.46 -10.07
C ARG A 51 5.28 0.70 -9.23
N LEU A 52 5.19 0.76 -7.90
CA LEU A 52 6.04 -0.04 -7.00
C LEU A 52 5.85 -1.55 -7.20
N LYS A 53 4.64 -1.98 -7.57
CA LYS A 53 4.36 -3.37 -7.97
C LYS A 53 4.94 -3.75 -9.35
N GLY A 54 5.42 -2.78 -10.12
CA GLY A 54 6.02 -2.99 -11.44
C GLY A 54 5.04 -2.86 -12.62
N LEU A 55 3.86 -2.26 -12.42
CA LEU A 55 2.93 -1.98 -13.52
C LEU A 55 3.48 -0.89 -14.45
N ARG A 56 3.27 -1.07 -15.77
CA ARG A 56 3.58 -0.05 -16.78
C ARG A 56 2.55 1.09 -16.71
N GLU A 57 2.90 2.23 -17.28
CA GLU A 57 2.12 3.47 -17.17
C GLU A 57 0.65 3.35 -17.61
N GLY A 58 0.36 2.66 -18.72
CA GLY A 58 -1.04 2.43 -19.11
C GLY A 58 -1.79 1.51 -18.13
N GLN A 59 -1.15 0.43 -17.69
CA GLN A 59 -1.75 -0.56 -16.80
C GLN A 59 -2.02 0.01 -15.40
N VAL A 60 -1.16 0.91 -14.93
CA VAL A 60 -1.30 1.48 -13.59
C VAL A 60 -2.45 2.48 -13.51
N SER A 61 -2.68 3.28 -14.56
CA SER A 61 -3.82 4.19 -14.62
C SER A 61 -5.14 3.43 -14.65
N ASP A 62 -5.24 2.36 -15.46
CA ASP A 62 -6.44 1.52 -15.52
C ASP A 62 -6.73 0.88 -14.15
N GLN A 63 -5.69 0.33 -13.50
CA GLN A 63 -5.81 -0.28 -12.18
C GLN A 63 -6.20 0.74 -11.11
N ALA A 64 -5.67 1.96 -11.17
CA ALA A 64 -6.01 3.03 -10.24
C ALA A 64 -7.48 3.45 -10.40
N ALA A 65 -7.96 3.61 -11.64
CA ALA A 65 -9.36 3.94 -11.92
C ALA A 65 -10.32 2.85 -11.42
N GLU A 66 -10.01 1.57 -11.70
CA GLU A 66 -10.79 0.43 -11.19
C GLU A 66 -10.85 0.43 -9.66
N MET A 67 -9.74 0.76 -9.00
CA MET A 67 -9.66 0.78 -7.55
C MET A 67 -10.41 1.93 -6.91
N LEU A 68 -10.39 3.12 -7.51
CA LEU A 68 -11.24 4.22 -7.05
C LEU A 68 -12.72 3.85 -7.10
N GLN A 69 -13.14 3.19 -8.19
CA GLN A 69 -14.50 2.72 -8.33
C GLN A 69 -14.86 1.64 -7.31
N ALA A 70 -13.97 0.67 -7.12
CA ALA A 70 -14.20 -0.41 -6.17
C ALA A 70 -14.32 0.06 -4.70
N VAL A 71 -13.73 1.21 -4.36
CA VAL A 71 -13.79 1.77 -2.99
C VAL A 71 -14.62 3.04 -2.88
N GLU A 72 -15.40 3.38 -3.90
CA GLU A 72 -16.31 4.54 -3.94
C GLU A 72 -15.58 5.85 -3.58
N LEU A 73 -14.49 6.14 -4.29
CA LEU A 73 -13.65 7.33 -4.15
C LEU A 73 -13.33 8.02 -5.50
N GLU A 74 -14.08 7.74 -6.57
CA GLU A 74 -13.87 8.33 -7.91
C GLU A 74 -13.85 9.86 -7.85
N GLU A 75 -14.85 10.45 -7.20
CA GLU A 75 -15.00 11.91 -6.99
C GLU A 75 -13.97 12.50 -6.02
N LYS A 76 -13.10 11.66 -5.44
CA LYS A 76 -12.06 12.03 -4.47
C LYS A 76 -10.65 11.77 -4.99
N GLY A 77 -10.50 11.38 -6.27
CA GLY A 77 -9.20 11.09 -6.88
C GLY A 77 -8.18 12.22 -6.72
N ASP A 78 -8.61 13.47 -6.88
CA ASP A 78 -7.74 14.65 -6.80
C ASP A 78 -7.60 15.24 -5.39
N ASN A 79 -8.31 14.68 -4.40
CA ASN A 79 -8.21 15.16 -3.02
C ASN A 79 -6.96 14.63 -2.33
N LEU A 80 -6.45 15.43 -1.40
CA LEU A 80 -5.41 15.03 -0.49
C LEU A 80 -5.99 14.18 0.66
N PRO A 81 -5.22 13.23 1.21
CA PRO A 81 -5.68 12.35 2.28
C PRO A 81 -6.23 13.06 3.52
N HIS A 82 -5.75 14.26 3.84
CA HIS A 82 -6.24 15.04 4.98
C HIS A 82 -7.64 15.63 4.76
N GLU A 83 -8.09 15.74 3.51
CA GLU A 83 -9.44 16.18 3.13
C GLU A 83 -10.46 15.03 3.20
N LEU A 84 -10.00 13.79 3.38
CA LEU A 84 -10.84 12.62 3.51
C LEU A 84 -11.35 12.44 4.94
N SER A 85 -12.61 12.00 5.05
CA SER A 85 -13.14 11.49 6.32
C SER A 85 -12.38 10.23 6.77
N GLY A 86 -12.44 9.89 8.06
CA GLY A 86 -11.81 8.67 8.58
C GLY A 86 -12.27 7.39 7.88
N GLY A 87 -13.55 7.31 7.49
CA GLY A 87 -14.07 6.19 6.71
C GLY A 87 -13.49 6.12 5.30
N MET A 88 -13.37 7.27 4.62
CA MET A 88 -12.74 7.37 3.29
C MET A 88 -11.25 7.02 3.33
N LYS A 89 -10.51 7.48 4.36
CA LYS A 89 -9.13 7.07 4.59
C LYS A 89 -9.01 5.55 4.73
N ARG A 90 -9.90 4.92 5.48
CA ARG A 90 -9.90 3.46 5.63
C ARG A 90 -10.14 2.74 4.30
N ARG A 91 -11.04 3.25 3.46
CA ARG A 91 -11.26 2.74 2.10
C ARG A 91 -10.03 2.90 1.21
N LEU A 92 -9.37 4.06 1.26
CA LEU A 92 -8.10 4.27 0.58
C LEU A 92 -7.03 3.28 1.05
N SER A 93 -6.88 3.04 2.36
CA SER A 93 -5.94 2.05 2.88
C SER A 93 -6.20 0.64 2.34
N ILE A 94 -7.47 0.25 2.18
CA ILE A 94 -7.85 -1.03 1.58
C ILE A 94 -7.44 -1.07 0.11
N ALA A 95 -7.74 -0.02 -0.66
CA ALA A 95 -7.33 0.07 -2.06
C ALA A 95 -5.80 -0.04 -2.22
N LEU A 96 -5.03 0.67 -1.39
CA LEU A 96 -3.57 0.60 -1.41
C LEU A 96 -3.04 -0.78 -1.03
N ALA A 97 -3.65 -1.48 -0.06
CA ALA A 97 -3.27 -2.85 0.28
C ALA A 97 -3.48 -3.82 -0.91
N ILE A 98 -4.55 -3.64 -1.68
CA ILE A 98 -4.86 -4.46 -2.86
C ILE A 98 -3.90 -4.14 -4.01
N VAL A 99 -3.73 -2.85 -4.32
CA VAL A 99 -2.84 -2.39 -5.40
C VAL A 99 -1.40 -2.76 -5.12
N SER A 100 -0.94 -2.57 -3.88
CA SER A 100 0.44 -2.83 -3.48
C SER A 100 0.77 -4.30 -3.40
N ASN A 101 -0.22 -5.21 -3.34
CA ASN A 101 -0.01 -6.65 -3.19
C ASN A 101 1.01 -7.14 -4.22
N PRO A 102 2.27 -7.33 -3.82
CA PRO A 102 3.28 -7.82 -4.72
C PRO A 102 2.91 -9.28 -4.93
N LYS A 103 2.73 -9.69 -6.19
CA LYS A 103 2.71 -11.12 -6.49
C LYS A 103 3.99 -11.68 -5.87
N VAL A 104 3.84 -12.48 -4.82
CA VAL A 104 4.90 -13.33 -4.32
C VAL A 104 5.36 -14.09 -5.56
N LEU A 105 6.58 -13.82 -6.01
CA LEU A 105 7.25 -14.65 -7.01
C LEU A 105 7.43 -16.00 -6.33
N THR A 106 6.44 -16.87 -6.48
CA THR A 106 6.61 -18.31 -6.30
C THR A 106 7.39 -18.79 -7.51
N GLU A 107 8.68 -19.00 -7.32
CA GLU A 107 9.39 -20.10 -7.96
C GLU A 107 9.44 -21.28 -6.99
#